data_AF-A0A925CYA2-F1
#
_entry.id   AF-A0A925CYA2-F1
#
_cell.length_a   1.000
_cell.length_b   1.000
_cell.length_c   1.000
_cell.angle_alpha   90.00
_cell.angle_beta   90.00
_cell.angle_gamma   90.00
#
_symmetry.space_group_name_H-M   'P 1'
#
loop_
_entity.id
_entity.type
_entity.pdbx_description
1 polymer ?
#
loop_
_entity_poly.entity_id
_entity_poly.type
_entity_poly.pdbx_seq_one_letter_code
_entity_poly.pdbx_strand_id
1 'polypeptide(L)'
;MSRVRYDLDGNILSSIRYYEPNMLPLSILSRLKKENPSRSLFGVTEVTSGDEMIYLVKMFDKKHWLTLRVDATGGSQVIEKFKKN
;
A
#
# COMPACT_ATOMS: atom_id res chain seq x y z
N MET A 1 3.29 -2.01 -12.68
CA MET A 1 4.69 -2.52 -12.83
C MET A 1 4.97 -3.50 -11.71
N SER A 2 5.78 -4.53 -11.94
CA SER A 2 6.13 -5.52 -10.92
C SER A 2 7.61 -5.87 -10.97
N ARG A 3 8.19 -6.18 -9.81
CA ARG A 3 9.57 -6.68 -9.67
C ARG A 3 9.56 -7.86 -8.71
N VAL A 4 10.25 -8.95 -9.06
CA VAL A 4 10.37 -10.15 -8.24
C VAL A 4 11.85 -10.42 -7.98
N ARG A 5 12.20 -10.90 -6.79
CA ARG A 5 13.53 -11.40 -6.44
C ARG A 5 13.45 -12.88 -6.15
N TYR A 6 14.43 -13.62 -6.65
CA TYR A 6 14.54 -15.07 -6.50
C TYR A 6 15.84 -15.44 -5.78
N ASP A 7 15.86 -16.61 -5.14
CA ASP A 7 17.10 -17.26 -4.71
C ASP A 7 17.76 -18.03 -5.87
N LEU A 8 18.86 -18.74 -5.57
CA LEU A 8 19.62 -19.52 -6.57
C LEU A 8 18.85 -20.75 -7.07
N ASP A 9 17.88 -21.24 -6.31
CA ASP A 9 17.06 -22.41 -6.64
C ASP A 9 15.77 -22.02 -7.40
N GLY A 10 15.53 -20.71 -7.57
CA GLY A 10 14.37 -20.16 -8.28
C GLY A 10 13.14 -19.93 -7.40
N ASN A 11 13.26 -20.01 -6.08
CA ASN A 11 12.17 -19.67 -5.16
C ASN A 11 12.01 -18.15 -5.04
N ILE A 12 10.78 -17.67 -4.89
CA ILE A 12 10.50 -16.24 -4.70
C ILE A 12 10.91 -15.81 -3.28
N LEU A 13 11.84 -14.85 -3.19
CA LEU A 13 12.23 -14.21 -1.93
C LEU A 13 11.34 -13.02 -1.60
N SER A 14 11.06 -12.18 -2.60
CA SER A 14 10.19 -11.02 -2.44
C SER A 14 9.60 -10.56 -3.77
N SER A 15 8.46 -9.87 -3.71
CA SER A 15 7.89 -9.18 -4.86
C SER A 15 7.43 -7.78 -4.49
N ILE A 16 7.46 -6.88 -5.46
CA ILE A 16 6.91 -5.53 -5.36
C ILE A 16 5.97 -5.32 -6.54
N ARG A 17 4.76 -4.84 -6.28
CA ARG A 17 3.77 -4.50 -7.31
C ARG A 17 3.28 -3.07 -7.11
N TYR A 18 3.18 -2.33 -8.20
CA TYR A 18 2.65 -0.98 -8.24
C TYR A 18 1.35 -0.96 -9.02
N TYR A 19 0.26 -0.52 -8.37
CA TYR A 19 -1.08 -0.50 -8.97
C TYR A 19 -2.00 0.58 -8.38
N GLU A 20 -3.13 0.78 -9.06
CA GLU A 20 -4.20 1.71 -8.68
C GLU A 20 -5.01 1.21 -7.46
N PRO A 21 -5.49 2.08 -6.56
CA PRO A 21 -6.16 1.67 -5.33
C PRO A 21 -7.40 0.78 -5.50
N ASN A 22 -8.07 0.81 -6.66
CA ASN A 22 -9.20 -0.05 -6.96
C ASN A 22 -8.83 -1.54 -7.11
N MET A 23 -7.54 -1.86 -7.22
CA MET A 23 -7.02 -3.23 -7.27
C MET A 23 -6.67 -3.81 -5.89
N LEU A 24 -6.82 -3.03 -4.81
CA LEU A 24 -6.67 -3.54 -3.45
C LEU A 24 -7.71 -4.63 -3.15
N PRO A 25 -7.41 -5.57 -2.22
CA PRO A 25 -8.43 -6.41 -1.63
C PRO A 25 -9.61 -5.57 -1.13
N LEU A 26 -10.84 -5.99 -1.46
CA LEU A 26 -12.04 -5.20 -1.20
C LEU A 26 -12.20 -4.85 0.29
N SER A 27 -11.79 -5.74 1.19
CA SER A 27 -11.77 -5.52 2.63
C SER A 27 -10.88 -4.32 3.02
N ILE A 28 -9.67 -4.26 2.47
CA ILE A 28 -8.71 -3.18 2.70
C ILE A 28 -9.24 -1.88 2.09
N LEU A 29 -9.65 -1.91 0.82
CA LEU A 29 -10.16 -0.73 0.11
C LEU A 29 -11.34 -0.09 0.85
N SER A 30 -12.30 -0.89 1.28
CA SER A 30 -13.50 -0.43 1.98
C SER A 30 -13.16 0.19 3.33
N ARG A 31 -12.24 -0.45 4.07
CA ARG A 31 -11.77 0.04 5.37
C ARG A 31 -11.04 1.37 5.24
N LEU A 32 -10.10 1.48 4.30
CA LEU A 32 -9.33 2.71 4.08
C LEU A 32 -10.24 3.89 3.71
N LYS A 33 -11.24 3.66 2.84
CA LYS A 33 -12.24 4.68 2.49
C LYS A 33 -13.07 5.11 3.70
N LYS A 34 -13.47 4.18 4.56
CA LYS A 34 -14.23 4.46 5.79
C LYS A 34 -13.42 5.25 6.81
N GLU A 35 -12.15 4.89 7.00
CA GLU A 35 -11.27 5.53 7.99
C GLU A 35 -10.73 6.89 7.53
N ASN A 36 -10.71 7.14 6.22
CA ASN A 36 -10.12 8.35 5.64
C ASN A 36 -11.08 9.05 4.64
N PRO A 37 -12.30 9.44 5.06
CA PRO A 37 -13.35 9.90 4.14
C PRO A 37 -13.02 11.22 3.40
N SER A 38 -12.12 12.04 3.94
CA SER A 38 -11.71 13.32 3.35
C SER A 38 -10.46 13.22 2.47
N ARG A 39 -9.94 12.00 2.25
CA ARG A 39 -8.69 11.76 1.53
C ARG A 39 -8.93 10.89 0.30
N SER A 40 -8.25 11.23 -0.78
CA SER A 40 -8.21 10.41 -1.99
C SER A 40 -7.05 9.44 -1.93
N LEU A 41 -7.32 8.18 -2.28
CA LEU A 41 -6.28 7.17 -2.52
C LEU A 41 -5.64 7.47 -3.89
N PHE A 42 -4.31 7.39 -3.98
CA PHE A 42 -3.57 7.74 -5.19
C PHE A 42 -2.86 6.54 -5.83
N GLY A 43 -2.15 5.74 -5.04
CA GLY A 43 -1.40 4.61 -5.57
C GLY A 43 -0.98 3.65 -4.48
N VAL A 44 -0.73 2.41 -4.88
CA VAL A 44 -0.39 1.32 -3.97
C VAL A 44 0.94 0.71 -4.38
N THR A 45 1.82 0.51 -3.40
CA THR A 45 2.96 -0.40 -3.51
C THR A 45 2.69 -1.61 -2.61
N GLU A 46 2.40 -2.75 -3.22
CA GLU A 46 2.29 -4.03 -2.52
C GLU A 46 3.68 -4.65 -2.45
N VAL A 47 4.08 -5.06 -1.24
CA VAL A 47 5.35 -5.74 -1.00
C VAL A 47 5.05 -7.08 -0.36
N THR A 48 5.56 -8.14 -0.96
CA THR A 48 5.56 -9.49 -0.37
C THR A 48 7.00 -9.86 -0.07
N SER A 49 7.28 -10.37 1.13
CA SER A 49 8.59 -10.86 1.56
C SER A 49 8.41 -12.03 2.51
N GLY A 50 8.77 -13.24 2.08
CA GLY A 50 8.37 -14.47 2.78
C GLY A 50 6.84 -14.52 2.97
N ASP A 51 6.39 -14.71 4.21
CA ASP A 51 4.97 -14.77 4.58
C ASP A 51 4.36 -13.38 4.86
N GLU A 52 5.16 -12.31 4.85
CA GLU A 52 4.66 -10.96 5.10
C GLU A 52 4.16 -10.30 3.81
N MET A 53 2.95 -9.75 3.86
CA MET A 53 2.38 -8.90 2.82
C MET A 53 1.96 -7.56 3.41
N ILE A 54 2.50 -6.48 2.82
CA ILE A 54 2.16 -5.11 3.20
C ILE A 54 1.74 -4.29 1.98
N TYR A 55 0.90 -3.29 2.23
CA TYR A 55 0.48 -2.31 1.25
C TYR A 55 0.93 -0.92 1.73
N LEU A 56 1.76 -0.25 0.93
CA LEU A 56 2.06 1.16 1.11
C LEU A 56 1.10 1.96 0.24
N VAL A 57 0.13 2.61 0.87
CA VAL A 57 -0.93 3.33 0.17
C VAL A 57 -0.67 4.83 0.26
N LYS A 58 -0.39 5.45 -0.88
CA LYS A 58 -0.28 6.90 -0.98
C LYS A 58 -1.67 7.52 -1.05
N MET A 59 -1.86 8.56 -0.26
CA MET A 59 -3.11 9.29 -0.12
C MET A 59 -2.85 10.78 -0.10
N PHE A 60 -3.88 11.56 -0.41
CA PHE A 60 -3.81 13.00 -0.26
C PHE A 60 -5.13 13.63 0.15
N ASP A 61 -5.03 14.77 0.82
CA ASP A 61 -6.12 15.73 0.98
C ASP A 61 -5.74 17.06 0.33
N LYS A 62 -6.47 18.14 0.64
CA LYS A 62 -6.20 19.48 0.12
C LYS A 62 -4.83 20.03 0.56
N LYS A 63 -4.29 19.58 1.70
CA LYS A 63 -3.13 20.16 2.39
C LYS A 63 -1.95 19.20 2.51
N HIS A 64 -2.17 17.90 2.41
CA HIS A 64 -1.13 16.90 2.70
C HIS A 64 -1.09 15.76 1.70
N TRP A 65 0.10 15.19 1.57
CA TRP A 65 0.35 13.83 1.09
C TRP A 65 0.65 12.94 2.30
N LEU A 66 0.15 11.70 2.30
CA LEU A 66 0.43 10.71 3.32
C LEU A 66 0.76 9.36 2.69
N THR A 67 1.55 8.56 3.38
CA THR A 67 1.72 7.13 3.09
C THR A 67 1.23 6.33 4.30
N LEU A 68 0.26 5.44 4.07
CA LEU A 68 -0.16 4.43 5.05
C LEU A 68 0.58 3.13 4.80
N ARG A 69 1.16 2.53 5.83
CA ARG A 69 1.52 1.11 5.85
C ARG A 69 0.28 0.34 6.31
N VAL A 70 -0.15 -0.63 5.52
CA VAL A 70 -1.31 -1.46 5.79
C VAL A 70 -0.91 -2.92 5.75
N ASP A 71 -1.30 -3.70 6.75
CA ASP A 71 -1.08 -5.15 6.77
C ASP A 71 -2.20 -5.92 6.04
N ALA A 72 -2.04 -7.23 5.90
CA ALA A 72 -3.00 -8.12 5.24
C ALA A 72 -4.40 -8.15 5.91
N THR A 73 -4.52 -7.73 7.17
CA THR A 73 -5.80 -7.63 7.90
C THR A 73 -6.48 -6.25 7.72
N GLY A 74 -5.80 -5.31 7.06
CA GLY A 74 -6.24 -3.93 6.92
C GLY A 74 -5.90 -3.05 8.11
N GLY A 75 -5.12 -3.53 9.09
CA GLY A 75 -4.54 -2.69 10.13
C GLY A 75 -3.61 -1.66 9.49
N SER A 76 -3.76 -0.38 9.83
CA SER A 76 -3.04 0.70 9.14
C SER A 76 -2.35 1.68 10.08
N GLN A 77 -1.20 2.20 9.63
CA GLN A 77 -0.40 3.20 10.31
C GLN A 77 0.09 4.25 9.31
N VAL A 78 0.02 5.54 9.66
CA VAL A 78 0.70 6.61 8.91
C VAL A 78 2.21 6.49 9.14
N ILE A 79 2.96 6.27 8.07
CA ILE A 79 4.43 6.19 8.12
C ILE A 79 5.11 7.40 7.50
N GLU A 80 4.40 8.16 6.66
CA GLU A 80 4.90 9.41 6.09
C GLU A 80 3.78 10.44 5.98
N LYS A 81 4.13 11.72 6.18
CA LYS A 81 3.22 12.86 5.97
C LYS A 81 4.00 14.07 5.49
N PHE A 82 3.55 14.67 4.39
CA PHE A 82 4.12 15.87 3.78
C PHE A 82 3.04 16.93 3.60
N LYS A 83 3.39 18.20 3.75
CA LYS A 83 2.51 19.33 3.41
C LYS A 83 2.62 19.61 1.91
N LYS A 84 1.50 19.93 1.26
CA LYS A 84 1.48 20.45 -0.12
C LYS A 84 1.90 21.92 -0.06
N ASN A 85 2.88 22.29 -0.89
CA ASN A 85 3.32 23.66 -1.08
C ASN A 85 2.34 24.41 -1.98
#